data_AF-A0A2I0L6L9-F1
#
_entry.id   AF-A0A2I0L6L9-F1
#
_cell.length_a   1.000
_cell.length_b   1.000
_cell.length_c   1.000
_cell.angle_alpha   90.00
_cell.angle_beta   90.00
_cell.angle_gamma   90.00
#
_symmetry.space_group_name_H-M   'P 1'
#
loop_
_entity.id
_entity.type
_entity.pdbx_description
1 polymer ?
#
loop_
_entity_poly.entity_id
_entity_poly.type
_entity_poly.pdbx_seq_one_letter_code
_entity_poly.pdbx_strand_id
1 'polypeptide(L)'
;MLLGRLLVGVGLGIGPPVASLYVTEVSPAHVRGTYGSFIQIAACLGLMTALCIGIPVKEIIGWWRVCFWVSTIPAAILALAMLVCAESPQWLYKQGRIAEAEAELERLVGPSHVRFAMSDLSRLDKSDANDTVKLSELLYGRHSRGSIIAMVLMDKLGRKVLLLGSFLGMAIFMAIQAVAASPSVPAYAASYLSVGGMLMFVLAFALGAGPVPGLLLPEIFPSRIRAKAMAVCMSVHWVINFFVGLLFLQLLEQLGPHLLYSIFATFCLMAVIFVKRNVMETKGKSLQEIEIALLPQD
;
A
#
# COMPACT_ATOMS: atom_id res chain seq x y z
N MET A 1 -19.81 -15.43 15.88
CA MET A 1 -19.19 -14.10 15.71
C MET A 1 -17.66 -14.17 15.72
N LEU A 2 -17.03 -14.78 16.75
CA LEU A 2 -15.56 -14.91 16.82
C LEU A 2 -14.95 -15.66 15.63
N LEU A 3 -15.53 -16.81 15.24
CA LEU A 3 -15.07 -17.55 14.06
C LEU A 3 -15.13 -16.72 12.77
N GLY A 4 -16.20 -15.94 12.57
CA GLY A 4 -16.33 -15.05 11.42
C GLY A 4 -15.26 -13.95 11.41
N ARG A 5 -14.95 -13.37 12.57
CA ARG A 5 -13.86 -12.40 12.70
C ARG A 5 -12.49 -13.01 12.43
N LEU A 6 -12.28 -14.26 12.86
CA LEU A 6 -11.04 -15.00 12.57
C LEU A 6 -10.90 -15.19 11.05
N LEU A 7 -11.94 -15.65 10.36
CA LEU A 7 -11.92 -15.86 8.90
C LEU A 7 -11.68 -14.55 8.12
N VAL A 8 -12.36 -13.47 8.51
CA VAL A 8 -12.13 -12.14 7.92
C VAL A 8 -10.70 -11.66 8.21
N GLY A 9 -10.18 -11.91 9.40
CA GLY A 9 -8.80 -11.60 9.77
C GLY A 9 -7.78 -12.34 8.92
N VAL A 10 -7.99 -13.63 8.65
CA VAL A 10 -7.16 -14.42 7.71
C VAL A 10 -7.23 -13.82 6.31
N GLY A 11 -8.42 -13.43 5.84
CA GLY A 11 -8.61 -12.76 4.55
C GLY A 11 -7.86 -11.43 4.45
N LEU A 12 -7.91 -10.58 5.48
CA LEU A 12 -7.16 -9.33 5.55
C LEU A 12 -5.64 -9.55 5.68
N GLY A 13 -5.21 -10.67 6.25
CA GLY A 13 -3.80 -11.06 6.32
C GLY A 13 -3.20 -11.42 4.97
N ILE A 14 -3.94 -12.21 4.17
CA ILE A 14 -3.47 -12.77 2.89
C ILE A 14 -3.79 -11.84 1.71
N GLY A 15 -4.97 -11.23 1.68
CA GLY A 15 -5.51 -10.52 0.52
C GLY A 15 -4.64 -9.35 0.03
N PRO A 16 -4.35 -8.33 0.87
CA PRO A 16 -3.57 -7.16 0.47
C PRO A 16 -2.17 -7.48 -0.09
N PRO A 17 -1.33 -8.34 0.54
CA PRO A 17 -0.04 -8.69 -0.05
C PRO A 17 -0.17 -9.46 -1.36
N VAL A 18 -1.14 -10.36 -1.50
CA VAL A 18 -1.39 -11.06 -2.77
C VAL A 18 -1.85 -10.10 -3.86
N ALA A 19 -2.76 -9.18 -3.55
CA ALA A 19 -3.23 -8.17 -4.48
C ALA A 19 -2.09 -7.25 -4.95
N SER A 20 -1.22 -6.80 -4.02
CA SER A 20 -0.07 -5.97 -4.38
C SER A 20 0.97 -6.72 -5.20
N LEU A 21 1.22 -8.00 -4.88
CA LEU A 21 2.09 -8.87 -5.65
C LEU A 21 1.56 -9.05 -7.08
N TYR A 22 0.29 -9.42 -7.22
CA TYR A 22 -0.36 -9.61 -8.51
C TYR A 22 -0.31 -8.33 -9.37
N VAL A 23 -0.63 -7.18 -8.78
CA VAL A 23 -0.53 -5.89 -9.48
C VAL A 23 0.91 -5.61 -9.92
N THR A 24 1.91 -5.91 -9.09
CA THR A 24 3.33 -5.68 -9.42
C THR A 24 3.82 -6.57 -10.57
N GLU A 25 3.34 -7.81 -10.65
CA GLU A 25 3.75 -8.79 -11.66
C GLU A 25 3.05 -8.60 -13.01
N VAL A 26 1.79 -8.16 -12.99
CA VAL A 26 0.98 -7.93 -14.20
C VAL A 26 1.21 -6.54 -14.80
N SER A 27 1.53 -5.54 -13.97
CA SER A 27 1.67 -4.16 -14.46
C SER A 27 3.04 -3.84 -15.07
N PRO A 28 3.07 -3.10 -16.20
CA PRO A 28 4.31 -2.55 -16.74
C PRO A 28 5.00 -1.61 -15.74
N ALA A 29 6.34 -1.60 -15.72
CA ALA A 29 7.13 -0.86 -14.72
C ALA A 29 6.84 0.65 -14.66
N HIS A 30 6.40 1.26 -15.77
CA HIS A 30 6.14 2.69 -15.86
C HIS A 30 4.77 3.14 -15.29
N VAL A 31 3.78 2.23 -15.22
CA VAL A 31 2.41 2.50 -14.70
C VAL A 31 2.09 1.69 -13.44
N ARG A 32 3.04 0.89 -12.96
CA ARG A 32 2.90 0.09 -11.73
C ARG A 32 2.49 0.90 -10.51
N GLY A 33 3.03 2.12 -10.36
CA GLY A 33 2.66 3.03 -9.27
C GLY A 33 1.18 3.42 -9.32
N THR A 34 0.67 3.71 -10.52
CA THR A 34 -0.74 4.01 -10.78
C THR A 34 -1.64 2.82 -10.43
N TYR A 35 -1.32 1.62 -10.93
CA TYR A 35 -2.12 0.43 -10.65
C TYR A 35 -2.09 0.04 -9.16
N GLY A 36 -0.94 0.18 -8.52
CA GLY A 36 -0.79 -0.02 -7.09
C GLY A 36 -1.62 0.92 -6.24
N SER A 37 -1.70 2.19 -6.66
CA SER A 37 -2.49 3.20 -5.95
C SER A 37 -4.00 2.89 -5.97
N PHE A 38 -4.50 2.15 -6.97
CA PHE A 38 -5.91 1.71 -6.97
C PHE A 38 -6.26 0.81 -5.79
N ILE A 39 -5.31 0.00 -5.28
CA ILE A 39 -5.53 -0.84 -4.09
C ILE A 39 -5.84 0.05 -2.88
N GLN A 40 -5.07 1.13 -2.70
CA GLN A 40 -5.29 2.07 -1.59
C GLN A 40 -6.57 2.87 -1.77
N ILE A 41 -6.88 3.32 -2.98
CA ILE A 41 -8.13 4.04 -3.27
C ILE A 41 -9.34 3.16 -2.96
N ALA A 42 -9.30 1.89 -3.38
CA ALA A 42 -10.36 0.92 -3.08
C ALA A 42 -10.50 0.69 -1.57
N ALA A 43 -9.38 0.62 -0.83
CA ALA A 43 -9.41 0.50 0.63
C ALA A 43 -10.03 1.73 1.30
N CYS A 44 -9.67 2.94 0.86
CA CYS A 44 -10.25 4.19 1.37
C CYS A 44 -11.75 4.27 1.08
N LEU A 45 -12.17 3.98 -0.15
CA LEU A 45 -13.59 3.94 -0.52
C LEU A 45 -14.35 2.90 0.30
N GLY A 46 -13.77 1.71 0.51
CA GLY A 46 -14.35 0.66 1.36
C GLY A 46 -14.57 1.12 2.80
N LEU A 47 -13.57 1.79 3.39
CA LEU A 47 -13.69 2.38 4.73
C LEU A 47 -14.78 3.45 4.79
N MET A 48 -14.83 4.35 3.81
CA MET A 48 -15.87 5.40 3.74
C MET A 48 -17.27 4.79 3.64
N THR A 49 -17.47 3.83 2.73
CA THR A 49 -18.75 3.14 2.57
C THR A 49 -19.14 2.38 3.83
N ALA A 50 -18.19 1.72 4.50
CA ALA A 50 -18.44 1.01 5.75
C ALA A 50 -18.89 1.97 6.87
N LEU A 51 -18.28 3.15 6.98
CA LEU A 51 -18.70 4.18 7.94
C LEU A 51 -20.10 4.69 7.64
N CYS A 52 -20.43 4.96 6.37
CA CYS A 52 -21.76 5.42 5.96
C CYS A 52 -22.85 4.37 6.28
N ILE A 53 -22.60 3.09 5.98
CA ILE A 53 -23.54 1.99 6.30
C ILE A 53 -23.71 1.84 7.81
N GLY A 54 -22.68 2.18 8.59
CA GLY A 54 -22.70 2.12 10.06
C GLY A 54 -23.52 3.21 10.75
N ILE A 55 -23.91 4.28 10.06
CA ILE A 55 -24.62 5.43 10.68
C ILE A 55 -25.92 5.01 11.41
N PRO A 56 -26.87 4.30 10.79
CA PRO A 56 -28.14 3.95 11.43
C PRO A 56 -28.04 2.78 12.42
N VAL A 57 -26.83 2.25 12.70
CA VAL A 57 -26.66 1.07 13.56
C VAL A 57 -27.15 1.29 14.99
N LYS A 58 -27.15 2.54 15.45
CA LYS A 58 -27.62 2.92 16.79
C LYS A 58 -29.14 3.07 16.86
N GLU A 59 -29.79 3.40 15.75
CA GLU A 59 -31.22 3.72 15.72
C GLU A 59 -32.09 2.49 15.40
N ILE A 60 -31.56 1.55 14.62
CA ILE A 60 -32.32 0.39 14.14
C ILE A 60 -31.83 -0.92 14.79
N ILE A 61 -32.73 -1.59 15.51
CA ILE A 61 -32.45 -2.89 16.13
C ILE A 61 -32.15 -3.93 15.04
N GLY A 62 -30.96 -4.55 15.12
CA GLY A 62 -30.55 -5.61 14.19
C GLY A 62 -29.80 -5.13 12.93
N TRP A 63 -29.63 -3.82 12.72
CA TRP A 63 -28.90 -3.26 11.58
C TRP A 63 -27.44 -3.73 11.48
N TRP A 64 -26.81 -4.04 12.61
CA TRP A 64 -25.46 -4.60 12.66
C TRP A 64 -25.31 -5.89 11.81
N ARG A 65 -26.38 -6.68 11.63
CA ARG A 65 -26.39 -7.87 10.77
C ARG A 65 -26.32 -7.48 9.30
N VAL A 66 -27.06 -6.44 8.91
CA VAL A 66 -27.06 -5.88 7.55
C VAL A 66 -25.66 -5.37 7.19
N CYS A 67 -24.96 -4.71 8.13
CA CYS A 67 -23.57 -4.29 7.91
C CYS A 67 -22.66 -5.46 7.50
N PHE A 68 -22.83 -6.64 8.10
CA PHE A 68 -22.07 -7.83 7.72
C PHE A 68 -22.52 -8.41 6.38
N TRP A 69 -23.81 -8.46 6.09
CA TRP A 69 -24.31 -8.95 4.79
C TRP A 69 -23.91 -8.05 3.63
N VAL A 70 -23.85 -6.73 3.82
CA VAL A 70 -23.40 -5.84 2.75
C VAL A 70 -21.93 -6.11 2.38
N SER A 71 -21.10 -6.54 3.33
CA SER A 71 -19.71 -6.91 3.05
C SER A 71 -19.54 -8.18 2.20
N THR A 72 -20.56 -9.05 2.11
CA THR A 72 -20.50 -10.23 1.24
C THR A 72 -20.67 -9.87 -0.24
N ILE A 73 -21.29 -8.74 -0.56
CA ILE A 73 -21.50 -8.27 -1.93
C ILE A 73 -20.16 -8.02 -2.65
N PRO A 74 -19.23 -7.16 -2.15
CA PRO A 74 -17.95 -6.97 -2.79
C PRO A 74 -17.09 -8.23 -2.78
N ALA A 75 -17.22 -9.10 -1.77
CA ALA A 75 -16.52 -10.39 -1.74
C ALA A 75 -17.00 -11.34 -2.85
N ALA A 76 -18.31 -11.41 -3.10
CA ALA A 76 -18.87 -12.20 -4.19
C ALA A 76 -18.49 -11.64 -5.57
N ILE A 77 -18.52 -10.32 -5.73
CA ILE A 77 -18.08 -9.65 -6.97
C ILE A 77 -16.60 -9.97 -7.23
N LEU A 78 -15.74 -9.89 -6.20
CA LEU A 78 -14.33 -10.25 -6.33
C LEU A 78 -14.14 -11.72 -6.72
N ALA A 79 -14.89 -12.63 -6.09
CA ALA A 79 -14.81 -14.07 -6.41
C ALA A 79 -15.21 -14.37 -7.86
N LEU A 80 -16.26 -13.71 -8.37
CA LEU A 80 -16.68 -13.84 -9.77
C LEU A 80 -15.69 -13.19 -10.73
N ALA A 81 -15.14 -12.02 -10.38
CA ALA A 81 -14.15 -11.32 -11.20
C ALA A 81 -12.86 -12.14 -11.36
N MET A 82 -12.43 -12.83 -10.29
CA MET A 82 -11.26 -13.72 -10.33
C MET A 82 -11.39 -14.85 -11.35
N LEU A 83 -12.61 -15.28 -11.73
CA LEU A 83 -12.81 -16.28 -12.78
C LEU A 83 -12.43 -15.80 -14.18
N VAL A 84 -12.32 -14.47 -14.38
CA VAL A 84 -12.01 -13.84 -15.67
C VAL A 84 -10.59 -13.23 -15.68
N CYS A 85 -9.98 -13.05 -14.50
CA CYS A 85 -8.65 -12.50 -14.36
C CYS A 85 -7.59 -13.43 -14.96
N ALA A 86 -6.55 -12.82 -15.54
CA ALA A 86 -5.39 -13.53 -16.07
C ALA A 86 -4.59 -14.12 -14.90
N GLU A 87 -3.98 -15.28 -15.12
CA GLU A 87 -2.95 -15.76 -14.19
C GLU A 87 -1.68 -14.91 -14.32
N SER A 88 -0.89 -14.82 -13.24
CA SER A 88 0.37 -14.07 -13.26
C SER A 88 1.36 -14.70 -14.26
N PRO A 89 1.83 -13.97 -15.30
CA PRO A 89 2.71 -14.57 -16.29
C PRO A 89 4.10 -14.93 -15.74
N GLN A 90 4.60 -14.16 -14.77
CA GLN A 90 5.85 -14.49 -14.07
C GLN A 90 5.75 -15.80 -13.30
N TRP A 91 4.59 -16.07 -12.69
CA TRP A 91 4.35 -17.31 -11.97
C TRP A 91 4.24 -18.50 -12.92
N LEU A 92 3.48 -18.36 -14.02
CA LEU A 92 3.35 -19.41 -15.05
C LEU A 92 4.71 -19.79 -15.66
N TYR A 93 5.55 -18.79 -15.96
CA TYR A 93 6.89 -19.00 -16.48
C TYR A 93 7.76 -19.80 -15.49
N LYS A 94 7.74 -19.44 -14.20
CA LYS A 94 8.49 -20.17 -13.14
C LYS A 94 8.04 -21.59 -12.92
N GLN A 95 6.77 -21.90 -13.17
CA GLN A 95 6.23 -23.26 -13.11
C GLN A 95 6.57 -24.09 -14.36
N GLY A 96 7.33 -23.54 -15.32
CA GLY A 96 7.67 -24.20 -16.57
C GLY A 96 6.52 -24.21 -17.60
N ARG A 97 5.41 -23.52 -17.34
CA ARG A 97 4.22 -23.44 -18.23
C ARG A 97 4.39 -22.31 -19.25
N ILE A 98 5.43 -22.42 -20.08
CA ILE A 98 5.90 -21.34 -20.98
C ILE A 98 4.84 -20.96 -22.03
N ALA A 99 4.14 -21.95 -22.60
CA ALA A 99 3.10 -21.70 -23.62
C ALA A 99 1.89 -20.93 -23.05
N GLU A 100 1.53 -21.18 -21.79
CA GLU A 100 0.43 -20.49 -21.13
C GLU A 100 0.83 -19.08 -20.70
N ALA A 101 2.08 -18.90 -20.25
CA ALA A 101 2.64 -17.57 -19.97
C ALA A 101 2.65 -16.69 -21.22
N GLU A 102 2.98 -17.25 -22.39
CA GLU A 102 2.97 -16.54 -23.67
C GLU A 102 1.56 -16.10 -24.06
N ALA A 103 0.58 -16.99 -23.94
CA ALA A 103 -0.83 -16.70 -24.25
C ALA A 103 -1.41 -15.61 -23.33
N GLU A 104 -1.11 -15.64 -22.03
CA GLU A 104 -1.55 -14.58 -21.10
C GLU A 104 -0.82 -13.25 -21.35
N LEU A 105 0.47 -13.28 -21.73
CA LEU A 105 1.18 -12.07 -22.16
C LEU A 105 0.55 -11.45 -23.40
N GLU A 106 0.15 -12.28 -24.37
CA GLU A 106 -0.52 -11.86 -25.58
C GLU A 106 -1.85 -11.18 -25.27
N ARG A 107 -2.60 -11.73 -24.30
CA ARG A 107 -3.85 -11.14 -23.82
C ARG A 107 -3.65 -9.80 -23.11
N LEU A 108 -2.56 -9.64 -22.35
CA LEU A 108 -2.30 -8.47 -21.51
C LEU A 108 -1.62 -7.31 -22.25
N VAL A 109 -0.62 -7.59 -23.09
CA VAL A 109 0.24 -6.58 -23.74
C VAL A 109 -0.01 -6.50 -25.25
N GLY A 110 -0.67 -7.50 -25.83
CA GLY A 110 -0.95 -7.59 -27.26
C GLY A 110 0.16 -8.29 -28.07
N PRO A 111 -0.17 -8.88 -29.23
CA PRO A 111 0.70 -9.78 -30.01
C PRO A 111 2.03 -9.15 -30.46
N SER A 112 2.08 -7.84 -30.64
CA SER A 112 3.27 -7.11 -31.11
C SER A 112 4.41 -7.06 -30.08
N HIS A 113 4.12 -7.17 -28.79
CA HIS A 113 5.10 -7.03 -27.70
C HIS A 113 5.39 -8.33 -26.94
N VAL A 114 4.68 -9.43 -27.26
CA VAL A 114 4.82 -10.73 -26.58
C VAL A 114 6.23 -11.28 -26.68
N ARG A 115 6.82 -11.27 -27.89
CA ARG A 115 8.18 -11.77 -28.10
C ARG A 115 9.22 -10.98 -27.32
N PHE A 116 9.04 -9.66 -27.22
CA PHE A 116 9.93 -8.81 -26.44
C PHE A 116 9.81 -9.14 -24.95
N ALA A 117 8.60 -9.21 -24.41
CA ALA A 117 8.39 -9.46 -22.99
C ALA A 117 8.67 -10.93 -22.57
N MET A 118 8.50 -11.92 -23.46
CA MET A 118 9.02 -13.29 -23.28
C MET A 118 10.55 -13.34 -23.36
N SER A 119 11.17 -12.54 -24.23
CA SER A 119 12.63 -12.38 -24.25
C SER A 119 13.12 -11.73 -22.96
N ASP A 120 12.36 -10.83 -22.35
CA ASP A 120 12.67 -10.19 -21.08
C ASP A 120 12.54 -11.17 -19.90
N LEU A 121 11.49 -12.02 -19.89
CA LEU A 121 11.32 -13.12 -18.93
C LEU A 121 12.42 -14.20 -19.03
N SER A 122 12.88 -14.51 -20.24
CA SER A 122 13.99 -15.44 -20.44
C SER A 122 15.37 -14.80 -20.19
N ARG A 123 15.49 -13.48 -20.35
CA ARG A 123 16.65 -12.70 -19.89
C ARG A 123 16.67 -12.58 -18.37
N LEU A 124 15.53 -12.48 -17.69
CA LEU A 124 15.40 -12.56 -16.22
C LEU A 124 16.00 -13.85 -15.63
N ASP A 125 16.02 -14.95 -16.40
CA ASP A 125 16.59 -16.24 -16.00
C ASP A 125 18.06 -16.42 -16.46
N LYS A 126 18.53 -15.62 -17.44
CA LYS A 126 19.87 -15.74 -18.05
C LYS A 126 20.81 -14.55 -17.82
N SER A 127 20.31 -13.42 -17.34
CA SER A 127 21.01 -12.13 -17.27
C SER A 127 21.20 -11.72 -15.81
N ASP A 128 22.16 -12.41 -15.18
CA ASP A 128 23.14 -11.84 -14.24
C ASP A 128 24.14 -10.90 -14.97
N ALA A 129 23.89 -10.52 -16.23
CA ALA A 129 24.80 -9.71 -17.04
C ALA A 129 24.08 -8.90 -18.13
N ASN A 130 24.00 -7.60 -17.87
CA ASN A 130 23.96 -6.45 -18.78
C ASN A 130 22.69 -6.00 -19.55
N ASP A 131 22.43 -4.71 -19.34
CA ASP A 131 21.91 -3.64 -20.23
C ASP A 131 20.45 -3.14 -20.16
N THR A 132 20.38 -1.81 -20.02
CA THR A 132 19.27 -0.87 -19.84
C THR A 132 18.59 -0.44 -21.16
N VAL A 133 17.26 -0.22 -21.20
CA VAL A 133 16.59 0.34 -22.39
C VAL A 133 15.47 1.38 -22.10
N LYS A 134 15.72 2.57 -22.71
CA LYS A 134 14.94 3.66 -23.36
C LYS A 134 13.56 4.17 -22.86
N LEU A 135 13.55 5.50 -22.77
CA LEU A 135 12.59 6.45 -22.16
C LEU A 135 11.49 6.97 -23.10
N SER A 136 11.33 6.43 -24.32
CA SER A 136 10.51 7.09 -25.36
C SER A 136 9.02 6.71 -25.37
N GLU A 137 8.56 5.83 -24.47
CA GLU A 137 7.13 5.51 -24.30
C GLU A 137 6.43 6.46 -23.30
N LEU A 138 7.15 7.48 -22.81
CA LEU A 138 6.84 8.31 -21.63
C LEU A 138 5.72 9.36 -21.83
N LEU A 139 4.98 9.34 -22.93
CA LEU A 139 4.01 10.39 -23.22
C LEU A 139 2.77 9.85 -23.93
N TYR A 140 1.83 9.24 -23.21
CA TYR A 140 0.38 9.40 -23.47
C TYR A 140 -0.49 8.83 -22.32
N GLY A 141 -1.28 9.66 -21.64
CA GLY A 141 -2.24 9.19 -20.62
C GLY A 141 -3.03 10.29 -19.92
N ARG A 142 -4.32 10.41 -20.25
CA ARG A 142 -5.27 11.47 -19.90
C ARG A 142 -6.03 11.16 -18.58
N HIS A 143 -6.11 12.10 -17.64
CA HIS A 143 -6.66 11.89 -16.28
C HIS A 143 -8.12 12.35 -16.06
N SER A 144 -8.83 11.75 -15.08
CA SER A 144 -10.15 12.17 -14.52
C SER A 144 -10.11 12.40 -13.00
N ARG A 145 -10.70 13.51 -12.53
CA ARG A 145 -10.35 14.26 -11.30
C ARG A 145 -11.09 13.76 -10.06
N GLY A 146 -10.32 13.43 -9.01
CA GLY A 146 -10.82 13.11 -7.66
C GLY A 146 -9.79 12.40 -6.79
N SER A 147 -9.28 11.23 -7.24
CA SER A 147 -8.17 10.49 -6.59
C SER A 147 -6.82 10.59 -7.33
N ILE A 148 -6.74 11.48 -8.32
CA ILE A 148 -5.55 11.77 -9.13
C ILE A 148 -4.35 12.16 -8.28
N ILE A 149 -4.54 12.88 -7.18
CA ILE A 149 -3.41 13.55 -6.51
C ILE A 149 -2.42 12.53 -5.99
N ALA A 150 -2.83 11.48 -5.28
CA ALA A 150 -1.91 10.44 -4.82
C ALA A 150 -1.27 9.66 -5.99
N MET A 151 -2.03 9.35 -7.04
CA MET A 151 -1.53 8.67 -8.25
C MET A 151 -0.49 9.52 -9.00
N VAL A 152 -0.82 10.77 -9.33
CA VAL A 152 0.05 11.72 -10.03
C VAL A 152 1.25 12.10 -9.17
N LEU A 153 1.07 12.22 -7.85
CA LEU A 153 2.16 12.55 -6.95
C LEU A 153 3.12 11.36 -6.78
N MET A 154 2.61 10.13 -6.75
CA MET A 154 3.43 8.92 -6.70
C MET A 154 4.21 8.70 -8.01
N ASP A 155 3.56 8.96 -9.14
CA ASP A 155 4.19 8.84 -10.46
C ASP A 155 5.17 10.00 -10.73
N LYS A 156 4.99 11.19 -10.13
CA LYS A 156 5.89 12.36 -10.31
C LYS A 156 7.01 12.48 -9.27
N LEU A 157 6.73 12.32 -7.97
CA LEU A 157 7.72 12.58 -6.90
C LEU A 157 8.62 11.39 -6.55
N GLY A 158 8.21 10.16 -6.89
CA GLY A 158 8.94 8.96 -6.47
C GLY A 158 8.56 8.48 -5.08
N ARG A 159 8.80 7.18 -4.83
CA ARG A 159 8.33 6.46 -3.64
C ARG A 159 9.05 6.95 -2.38
N LYS A 160 10.35 7.22 -2.48
CA LYS A 160 11.17 7.67 -1.34
C LYS A 160 10.76 9.06 -0.87
N VAL A 161 10.58 10.00 -1.80
CA VAL A 161 10.19 11.38 -1.48
C VAL A 161 8.79 11.43 -0.89
N LEU A 162 7.86 10.64 -1.44
CA LEU A 162 6.49 10.56 -0.94
C LEU A 162 6.43 9.97 0.48
N LEU A 163 7.21 8.93 0.75
CA LEU A 163 7.31 8.31 2.08
C LEU A 163 7.96 9.27 3.10
N LEU A 164 9.03 9.97 2.72
CA LEU A 164 9.67 10.99 3.56
C LEU A 164 8.73 12.16 3.88
N GLY A 165 8.06 12.71 2.87
CA GLY A 165 7.12 13.81 3.04
C GLY A 165 5.92 13.42 3.91
N SER A 166 5.43 12.19 3.75
CA SER A 166 4.33 11.64 4.55
C SER A 166 4.71 11.51 6.03
N PHE A 167 5.82 10.83 6.36
CA PHE A 167 6.26 10.68 7.75
C PHE A 167 6.62 12.01 8.41
N LEU A 168 7.21 12.96 7.65
CA LEU A 168 7.48 14.31 8.15
C LEU A 168 6.19 15.08 8.44
N GLY A 169 5.22 15.03 7.52
CA GLY A 169 3.90 15.62 7.73
C GLY A 169 3.18 15.02 8.93
N MET A 170 3.18 13.69 9.04
CA MET A 170 2.63 12.97 10.20
C MET A 170 3.29 13.40 11.51
N ALA A 171 4.62 13.57 11.55
CA ALA A 171 5.32 14.06 12.74
C ALA A 171 4.88 15.47 13.14
N ILE A 172 4.77 16.39 12.16
CA ILE A 172 4.33 17.78 12.40
C ILE A 172 2.89 17.80 12.91
N PHE A 173 1.97 17.08 12.26
CA PHE A 173 0.57 17.07 12.67
C PHE A 173 0.33 16.32 13.99
N MET A 174 1.17 15.36 14.34
CA MET A 174 1.16 14.73 15.65
C MET A 174 1.70 15.66 16.74
N ALA A 175 2.73 16.46 16.45
CA ALA A 175 3.21 17.50 17.36
C ALA A 175 2.16 18.60 17.59
N ILE A 176 1.43 18.99 16.55
CA ILE A 176 0.29 19.91 16.66
C ILE A 176 -0.80 19.34 17.58
N GLN A 177 -1.11 18.04 17.48
CA GLN A 177 -2.05 17.38 18.39
C GLN A 177 -1.52 17.31 19.84
N ALA A 178 -0.21 17.10 20.03
CA ALA A 178 0.40 17.15 21.35
C ALA A 178 0.24 18.55 21.98
N VAL A 179 0.51 19.62 21.21
CA VAL A 179 0.31 21.01 21.66
C VAL A 179 -1.17 21.29 21.93
N ALA A 180 -2.09 20.82 21.09
CA ALA A 180 -3.53 20.96 21.31
C ALA A 180 -3.99 20.29 22.62
N ALA A 181 -3.31 19.21 23.02
CA ALA A 181 -3.56 18.49 24.27
C ALA A 181 -2.84 19.10 25.49
N SER A 182 -2.07 20.18 25.32
CA SER A 182 -1.38 20.84 26.43
C SER A 182 -2.35 21.69 27.26
N PRO A 183 -2.19 21.75 28.60
CA PRO A 183 -3.07 22.53 29.47
C PRO A 183 -3.02 24.06 29.22
N SER A 184 -2.01 24.54 28.51
CA SER A 184 -1.77 25.95 28.24
C SER A 184 -2.59 26.52 27.08
N VAL A 185 -3.25 25.67 26.28
CA VAL A 185 -4.05 26.11 25.12
C VAL A 185 -5.52 26.32 25.51
N PRO A 186 -6.13 27.46 25.14
CA PRO A 186 -7.56 27.69 25.38
C PRO A 186 -8.45 26.61 24.76
N ALA A 187 -9.53 26.21 25.44
CA ALA A 187 -10.37 25.07 25.06
C ALA A 187 -10.95 25.14 23.63
N TYR A 188 -11.33 26.33 23.16
CA TYR A 188 -11.82 26.52 21.79
C TYR A 188 -10.70 26.27 20.77
N ALA A 189 -9.50 26.80 21.02
CA ALA A 189 -8.35 26.64 20.15
C ALA A 189 -7.85 25.18 20.14
N ALA A 190 -7.84 24.52 21.30
CA ALA A 190 -7.49 23.11 21.44
C ALA A 190 -8.39 22.21 20.59
N SER A 191 -9.69 22.47 20.58
CA SER A 191 -10.66 21.68 19.80
C SER A 191 -10.43 21.82 18.29
N TYR A 192 -10.28 23.05 17.77
CA TYR A 192 -10.01 23.27 16.35
C TYR A 192 -8.65 22.70 15.93
N LEU A 193 -7.62 22.88 16.77
CA LEU A 193 -6.27 22.42 16.49
C LEU A 193 -6.17 20.89 16.52
N SER A 194 -6.89 20.23 17.43
CA SER A 194 -6.98 18.77 17.49
C SER A 194 -7.69 18.19 16.27
N VAL A 195 -8.84 18.75 15.88
CA VAL A 195 -9.60 18.27 14.71
C VAL A 195 -8.81 18.51 13.42
N GLY A 196 -8.28 19.72 13.24
CA GLY A 196 -7.46 20.06 12.07
C GLY A 196 -6.19 19.22 11.99
N GLY A 197 -5.50 19.04 13.12
CA GLY A 197 -4.31 18.19 13.22
C GLY A 197 -4.59 16.73 12.88
N MET A 198 -5.70 16.17 13.36
CA MET A 198 -6.12 14.80 13.03
C MET A 198 -6.42 14.64 11.54
N LEU A 199 -7.17 15.56 10.93
CA LEU A 199 -7.51 15.50 9.50
C LEU A 199 -6.25 15.60 8.62
N MET A 200 -5.34 16.51 8.95
CA MET A 200 -4.09 16.68 8.21
C MET A 200 -3.12 15.50 8.43
N PHE A 201 -3.11 14.90 9.62
CA PHE A 201 -2.38 13.66 9.89
C PHE A 201 -2.89 12.51 9.00
N VAL A 202 -4.21 12.33 8.93
CA VAL A 202 -4.83 11.31 8.07
C VAL A 202 -4.52 11.56 6.60
N LEU A 203 -4.55 12.82 6.16
CA LEU A 203 -4.18 13.20 4.79
C LEU A 203 -2.70 12.89 4.50
N ALA A 204 -1.80 13.25 5.42
CA ALA A 204 -0.37 12.97 5.29
C ALA A 204 -0.11 11.47 5.20
N PHE A 205 -0.77 10.66 6.03
CA PHE A 205 -0.70 9.20 5.96
C PHE A 205 -1.21 8.66 4.62
N ALA A 206 -2.38 9.10 4.17
CA ALA A 206 -3.00 8.65 2.93
C ALA A 206 -2.18 8.96 1.67
N LEU A 207 -1.41 10.07 1.69
CA LEU A 207 -0.59 10.48 0.57
C LEU A 207 0.69 9.64 0.39
N GLY A 208 1.20 8.96 1.43
CA GLY A 208 2.47 8.23 1.31
C GLY A 208 2.56 6.95 2.13
N ALA A 209 2.53 7.06 3.46
CA ALA A 209 2.69 5.91 4.36
C ALA A 209 1.62 4.81 4.19
N GLY A 210 0.44 5.15 3.66
CA GLY A 210 -0.57 4.18 3.25
C GLY A 210 -0.17 3.38 2.00
N PRO A 211 -0.13 4.01 0.81
CA PRO A 211 0.05 3.27 -0.44
C PRO A 211 1.50 2.83 -0.72
N VAL A 212 2.51 3.56 -0.24
CA VAL A 212 3.91 3.33 -0.65
C VAL A 212 4.47 2.01 -0.13
N PRO A 213 4.33 1.61 1.16
CA PRO A 213 4.87 0.33 1.63
C PRO A 213 4.26 -0.87 0.91
N GLY A 214 2.96 -0.82 0.58
CA GLY A 214 2.28 -1.86 -0.17
C GLY A 214 2.95 -2.13 -1.52
N LEU A 215 3.45 -1.08 -2.19
CA LEU A 215 4.13 -1.16 -3.48
C LEU A 215 5.63 -1.38 -3.38
N LEU A 216 6.25 -0.77 -2.37
CA LEU A 216 7.70 -0.82 -2.19
C LEU A 216 8.17 -2.22 -1.79
N LEU A 217 7.41 -2.94 -0.96
CA LEU A 217 7.75 -4.29 -0.52
C LEU A 217 7.92 -5.29 -1.69
N PRO A 218 6.96 -5.45 -2.63
CA PRO A 218 7.14 -6.34 -3.78
C PRO A 218 8.19 -5.84 -4.78
N GLU A 219 8.46 -4.53 -4.82
CA GLU A 219 9.49 -3.93 -5.70
C GLU A 219 10.93 -4.16 -5.19
N ILE A 220 11.14 -4.17 -3.87
CA ILE A 220 12.48 -4.35 -3.25
C ILE A 220 12.92 -5.81 -3.24
N PHE A 221 11.99 -6.76 -3.05
CA PHE A 221 12.38 -8.15 -2.88
C PHE A 221 12.61 -8.88 -4.21
N PRO A 222 13.71 -9.66 -4.29
CA PRO A 222 14.03 -10.44 -5.47
C PRO A 222 13.00 -11.53 -5.68
N SER A 223 12.77 -11.89 -6.94
CA SER A 223 11.60 -12.68 -7.35
C SER A 223 11.52 -14.06 -6.70
N ARG A 224 12.66 -14.62 -6.25
CA ARG A 224 12.74 -15.94 -5.61
C ARG A 224 12.21 -15.97 -4.17
N ILE A 225 12.42 -14.89 -3.41
CA ILE A 225 12.01 -14.80 -2.00
C ILE A 225 10.88 -13.79 -1.74
N ARG A 226 10.46 -13.04 -2.76
CA ARG A 226 9.44 -11.99 -2.69
C ARG A 226 8.19 -12.38 -1.88
N ALA A 227 7.53 -13.47 -2.25
CA ALA A 227 6.32 -13.92 -1.56
C ALA A 227 6.57 -14.25 -0.07
N LYS A 228 7.68 -14.92 0.24
CA LYS A 228 8.04 -15.28 1.63
C LYS A 228 8.37 -14.04 2.47
N ALA A 229 9.15 -13.11 1.90
CA ALA A 229 9.54 -11.89 2.56
C ALA A 229 8.34 -10.97 2.83
N MET A 230 7.44 -10.81 1.85
CA MET A 230 6.20 -10.07 2.01
C MET A 230 5.30 -10.65 3.11
N ALA A 231 5.19 -11.98 3.20
CA ALA A 231 4.41 -12.63 4.26
C ALA A 231 4.97 -12.32 5.66
N VAL A 232 6.29 -12.31 5.83
CA VAL A 232 6.94 -11.92 7.10
C VAL A 232 6.68 -10.45 7.41
N CYS A 233 6.89 -9.54 6.45
CA CYS A 233 6.63 -8.11 6.64
C CYS A 233 5.18 -7.82 7.05
N MET A 234 4.21 -8.46 6.39
CA MET A 234 2.80 -8.30 6.73
C MET A 234 2.43 -8.92 8.06
N SER A 235 3.05 -10.05 8.43
CA SER A 235 2.85 -10.65 9.76
C SER A 235 3.31 -9.69 10.86
N VAL A 236 4.49 -9.08 10.70
CA VAL A 236 5.01 -8.06 11.62
C VAL A 236 4.07 -6.85 11.67
N HIS A 237 3.58 -6.39 10.52
CA HIS A 237 2.62 -5.28 10.44
C HIS A 237 1.34 -5.57 11.26
N TRP A 238 0.73 -6.74 11.09
CA TRP A 238 -0.50 -7.11 11.81
C TRP A 238 -0.27 -7.32 13.31
N VAL A 239 0.88 -7.90 13.71
CA VAL A 239 1.25 -8.05 15.11
C VAL A 239 1.42 -6.69 15.79
N ILE A 240 2.16 -5.77 15.16
CA ILE A 240 2.32 -4.40 15.68
C ILE A 240 0.96 -3.70 15.76
N ASN A 241 0.13 -3.81 14.72
CA ASN A 241 -1.21 -3.21 14.71
C ASN A 241 -2.10 -3.75 15.85
N PHE A 242 -2.01 -5.05 16.16
CA PHE A 242 -2.73 -5.65 17.29
C PHE A 242 -2.30 -5.04 18.62
N PHE A 243 -1.00 -4.93 18.88
CA PHE A 243 -0.50 -4.35 20.13
C PHE A 243 -0.79 -2.85 20.24
N VAL A 244 -0.64 -2.08 19.16
CA VAL A 244 -1.01 -0.67 19.15
C VAL A 244 -2.50 -0.52 19.46
N GLY A 245 -3.37 -1.30 18.80
CA GLY A 245 -4.81 -1.26 19.05
C GLY A 245 -5.21 -1.68 20.48
N LEU A 246 -4.51 -2.65 21.06
CA LEU A 246 -4.75 -3.13 22.43
C LEU A 246 -4.28 -2.12 23.49
N LEU A 247 -3.08 -1.55 23.30
CA LEU A 247 -2.41 -0.74 24.32
C LEU A 247 -2.72 0.74 24.22
N PHE A 248 -3.20 1.24 23.07
CA PHE A 248 -3.37 2.68 22.83
C PHE A 248 -4.26 3.37 23.86
N LEU A 249 -5.46 2.84 24.13
CA LEU A 249 -6.39 3.45 25.10
C LEU A 249 -5.83 3.41 26.53
N GLN A 250 -5.20 2.30 26.91
CA GLN A 250 -4.58 2.17 28.23
C GLN A 250 -3.41 3.13 28.41
N LEU A 251 -2.56 3.28 27.39
CA LEU A 251 -1.48 4.27 27.39
C LEU A 251 -2.01 5.70 27.40
N LEU A 252 -3.11 5.97 26.68
CA LEU A 252 -3.74 7.28 26.63
C LEU A 252 -4.28 7.70 28.00
N GLU A 253 -4.90 6.78 28.74
CA GLU A 253 -5.43 7.03 30.08
C GLU A 253 -4.32 7.21 31.12
N GLN A 254 -3.24 6.42 31.04
CA GLN A 254 -2.14 6.46 32.01
C GLN A 254 -1.14 7.60 31.77
N LEU A 255 -0.74 7.84 30.52
CA LEU A 255 0.29 8.82 30.15
C LEU A 255 -0.29 10.19 29.79
N GLY A 256 -1.58 10.24 29.47
CA GLY A 256 -2.25 11.41 28.95
C GLY A 256 -1.96 11.68 27.46
N PRO A 257 -2.85 12.45 26.80
CA PRO A 257 -2.78 12.69 25.35
C PRO A 257 -1.52 13.46 24.91
N HIS A 258 -1.10 14.46 25.68
CA HIS A 258 0.08 15.29 25.35
C HIS A 258 1.35 14.45 25.20
N LEU A 259 1.65 13.62 26.21
CA LEU A 259 2.85 12.79 26.22
C LEU A 259 2.76 11.68 25.17
N LEU A 260 1.60 11.03 25.05
CA LEU A 260 1.41 9.95 24.08
C LEU A 260 1.59 10.44 22.63
N TYR A 261 0.98 11.56 22.24
CA TYR A 261 1.15 12.12 20.91
C TYR A 261 2.60 12.58 20.65
N SER A 262 3.28 13.11 21.67
CA SER A 262 4.70 13.45 21.57
C SER A 262 5.58 12.21 21.30
N ILE A 263 5.29 11.08 21.96
CA ILE A 263 5.98 9.80 21.69
C ILE A 263 5.74 9.34 20.25
N PHE A 264 4.50 9.38 19.75
CA PHE A 264 4.24 9.01 18.35
C PHE A 264 4.91 9.97 17.35
N ALA A 265 5.01 11.26 17.67
CA ALA A 265 5.72 12.23 16.84
C ALA A 265 7.22 11.91 16.75
N THR A 266 7.87 11.52 17.85
CA THR A 266 9.29 11.12 17.82
C THR A 266 9.51 9.83 17.04
N PHE A 267 8.61 8.83 17.16
CA PHE A 267 8.64 7.64 16.32
C PHE A 267 8.51 7.97 14.82
N CYS A 268 7.64 8.92 14.46
CA CYS A 268 7.52 9.38 13.06
C CYS A 268 8.83 10.04 12.58
N LEU A 269 9.50 10.84 13.41
CA LEU A 269 10.81 11.42 13.07
C LEU A 269 11.90 10.36 12.91
N MET A 270 11.92 9.34 13.77
CA MET A 270 12.82 8.20 13.61
C MET A 270 12.55 7.47 12.29
N ALA A 271 11.28 7.32 11.90
CA ALA A 271 10.91 6.75 10.61
C ALA A 271 11.42 7.61 9.43
N VAL A 272 11.36 8.94 9.51
CA VAL A 272 11.96 9.83 8.49
C VAL A 272 13.46 9.56 8.34
N ILE A 273 14.19 9.45 9.44
CA ILE A 273 15.64 9.17 9.42
C ILE A 273 15.91 7.79 8.80
N PHE A 274 15.12 6.78 9.20
CA PHE A 274 15.22 5.42 8.66
C PHE A 274 14.98 5.39 7.15
N VAL A 275 13.92 6.04 6.66
CA VAL A 275 13.60 6.10 5.23
C VAL A 275 14.67 6.85 4.46
N LYS A 276 15.21 7.94 5.01
CA LYS A 276 16.26 8.73 4.33
C LYS A 276 17.51 7.88 4.09
N ARG A 277 17.92 7.08 5.09
CA ARG A 277 19.14 6.26 5.07
C ARG A 277 18.98 4.93 4.35
N ASN A 278 17.90 4.19 4.62
CA ASN A 278 17.78 2.78 4.22
C ASN A 278 16.88 2.54 3.00
N VAL A 279 15.96 3.46 2.68
CA VAL A 279 15.04 3.27 1.55
C VAL A 279 15.66 3.87 0.29
N MET A 280 15.69 3.07 -0.77
CA MET A 280 16.10 3.47 -2.12
C MET A 280 14.89 3.91 -2.95
N GLU A 281 15.13 4.73 -3.97
CA GLU A 281 14.09 5.11 -4.92
C GLU A 281 13.90 3.99 -5.96
N THR A 282 12.67 3.48 -6.05
CA THR A 282 12.26 2.39 -6.95
C THR A 282 11.53 2.90 -8.19
N LYS A 283 11.19 4.20 -8.26
CA LYS A 283 10.48 4.79 -9.40
C LYS A 283 11.24 4.57 -10.72
N GLY A 284 10.52 4.04 -11.70
CA GLY A 284 10.99 3.91 -13.09
C GLY A 284 12.08 2.87 -13.29
N LYS A 285 12.44 2.13 -12.23
CA LYS A 285 13.42 1.06 -12.30
C LYS A 285 12.75 -0.28 -12.55
N SER A 286 13.40 -1.13 -13.33
CA SER A 286 12.97 -2.52 -13.45
C SER A 286 13.19 -3.27 -12.12
N LEU A 287 12.50 -4.40 -11.91
CA LEU A 287 12.70 -5.21 -10.70
C LEU A 287 14.15 -5.71 -10.59
N GLN A 288 14.82 -5.92 -11.73
CA GLN A 288 16.22 -6.35 -11.80
C GLN A 288 17.19 -5.23 -11.40
N GLU A 289 16.94 -4.00 -11.86
CA GLU A 289 17.78 -2.85 -11.52
C GLU A 289 17.76 -2.55 -10.02
N ILE A 290 16.62 -2.80 -9.35
CA ILE A 290 16.49 -2.66 -7.89
C ILE A 290 17.28 -3.77 -7.18
N GLU A 291 17.17 -5.01 -7.67
CA GLU A 291 17.89 -6.16 -7.12
C GLU A 291 19.41 -5.99 -7.21
N ILE A 292 19.93 -5.54 -8.37
CA ILE A 292 21.35 -5.25 -8.57
C ILE A 292 21.82 -4.12 -7.64
N ALA A 293 21.01 -3.06 -7.48
CA ALA A 293 21.35 -1.93 -6.61
C ALA A 293 21.29 -2.25 -5.10
N LEU A 294 20.71 -3.40 -4.71
CA LEU A 294 20.68 -3.89 -3.34
C LEU A 294 21.85 -4.82 -3.01
N LEU A 295 22.56 -5.34 -4.01
CA LEU A 295 23.75 -6.15 -3.80
C LEU A 295 24.91 -5.27 -3.31
N PRO A 296 25.72 -5.74 -2.34
CA PRO A 296 26.93 -5.04 -1.94
C PRO A 296 27.84 -4.89 -3.16
N GLN A 297 28.25 -3.66 -3.46
CA GLN A 297 29.33 -3.42 -4.41
C GLN A 297 30.63 -3.73 -3.69
N ASP A 298 31.15 -4.94 -3.91
CA ASP A 298 32.50 -5.32 -3.52
C ASP A 298 33.55 -4.54 -4.31
#